data_AF-A0A9D8W3K0-F1
#
_entry.id   AF-A0A9D8W3K0-F1
#
_cell.length_a   1.000
_cell.length_b   1.000
_cell.length_c   1.000
_cell.angle_alpha   90.00
_cell.angle_beta   90.00
_cell.angle_gamma   90.00
#
_symmetry.space_group_name_H-M   'P 1'
#
loop_
_entity.id
_entity.type
_entity.pdbx_description
1 polymer ?
#
loop_
_entity_poly.entity_id
_entity_poly.type
_entity_poly.pdbx_seq_one_letter_code
_entity_poly.pdbx_strand_id
1 'polypeptide(L)'
;MKFPLSVLSRGSISRKITAAVLGGATALALLAGCSHVPITSVPALAAIDFQTTEFGALRAAIEMPAALVPKIDGVRLNVRLTIEGAVAEERSYALVGQDLTSVQTDLPQADGDRHTFIYALSPDDQRGMDAIRRAVEVAKANQQSGSLSVSVSVDEMCVAGDLPDGPLRVDVFLKTSETNRFVRTLDGFDLREISTDGLDEELPTC
;
A
#
# COMPACT_ATOMS: atom_id res chain seq x y z
N MET A 1 23.70 -39.11 49.81
CA MET A 1 24.48 -38.72 48.61
C MET A 1 24.25 -37.22 48.43
N LYS A 2 25.07 -36.30 48.96
CA LYS A 2 26.44 -35.90 48.60
C LYS A 2 26.52 -35.47 47.13
N PHE A 3 26.39 -34.16 46.84
CA PHE A 3 27.44 -33.31 46.25
C PHE A 3 27.05 -31.80 46.34
N PRO A 4 28.02 -30.88 46.48
CA PRO A 4 27.83 -29.51 46.98
C PRO A 4 28.22 -28.42 45.94
N LEU A 5 28.36 -27.18 46.44
CA LEU A 5 29.12 -26.03 45.92
C LEU A 5 28.25 -24.92 45.30
N SER A 6 27.97 -23.82 46.02
CA SER A 6 28.88 -22.71 46.34
C SER A 6 29.30 -21.92 45.10
N VAL A 7 28.60 -20.82 44.83
CA VAL A 7 29.11 -19.73 43.98
C VAL A 7 29.35 -18.52 44.87
N LEU A 8 30.57 -18.47 45.41
CA LEU A 8 31.26 -17.25 45.80
C LEU A 8 32.27 -16.97 44.68
N SER A 9 32.30 -15.77 44.12
CA SER A 9 33.54 -14.98 44.10
C SER A 9 33.33 -13.64 43.40
N ARG A 10 33.68 -12.58 44.14
CA ARG A 10 34.06 -11.27 43.63
C ARG A 10 35.23 -11.39 42.65
N GLY A 11 35.28 -10.49 41.68
CA GLY A 11 36.44 -10.32 40.79
C GLY A 11 36.45 -8.93 40.17
N SER A 12 36.88 -7.94 40.95
CA SER A 12 37.22 -6.59 40.50
C SER A 12 38.53 -6.64 39.70
N ILE A 13 38.54 -6.15 38.46
CA ILE A 13 39.79 -5.74 37.80
C ILE A 13 39.58 -4.39 37.13
N SER A 14 40.10 -3.37 37.82
CA SER A 14 40.34 -2.02 37.31
C SER A 14 41.57 -2.05 36.39
N ARG A 15 41.43 -1.56 35.16
CA ARG A 15 42.57 -1.10 34.35
C ARG A 15 42.23 0.24 33.73
N LYS A 16 42.82 1.29 34.30
CA LYS A 16 42.92 2.61 33.68
C LYS A 16 43.89 2.50 32.50
N ILE A 17 43.47 2.95 31.32
CA ILE A 17 44.37 3.24 30.19
C ILE A 17 44.12 4.70 29.82
N THR A 18 45.18 5.49 29.93
CA THR A 18 45.23 6.93 29.70
C THR A 18 45.93 7.19 28.36
N ALA A 19 45.44 8.20 27.62
CA ALA A 19 46.10 8.92 26.51
C ALA A 19 46.27 8.13 25.18
N ALA A 20 46.19 8.69 23.98
CA ALA A 20 46.02 10.05 23.45
C ALA A 20 45.81 9.89 21.91
N VAL A 21 44.81 10.56 21.31
CA VAL A 21 44.97 11.70 20.37
C VAL A 21 44.94 11.34 18.86
N LEU A 22 44.07 12.08 18.16
CA LEU A 22 43.98 12.40 16.72
C LEU A 22 43.47 11.35 15.71
N GLY A 23 42.45 11.76 14.95
CA GLY A 23 42.17 11.20 13.63
C GLY A 23 40.68 11.07 13.32
N GLY A 24 40.00 12.18 13.06
CA GLY A 24 38.61 12.16 12.62
C GLY A 24 38.44 11.51 11.26
N ALA A 25 37.45 10.63 11.16
CA ALA A 25 36.72 10.30 9.94
C ALA A 25 35.41 9.61 10.37
N THR A 26 34.51 10.39 10.98
CA THR A 26 33.13 9.97 11.18
C THR A 26 32.47 9.96 9.80
N ALA A 27 32.59 8.84 9.08
CA ALA A 27 31.83 8.62 7.87
C ALA A 27 30.36 8.44 8.30
N LEU A 28 29.60 9.54 8.22
CA LEU A 28 28.16 9.57 8.40
C LEU A 28 27.55 8.52 7.47
N ALA A 29 26.91 7.53 8.09
CA ALA A 29 25.92 6.70 7.46
C ALA A 29 24.73 7.57 7.05
N LEU A 30 24.75 8.10 5.83
CA LEU A 30 23.53 8.56 5.16
C LEU A 30 22.81 7.33 4.68
N LEU A 31 21.93 6.82 5.53
CA LEU A 31 20.78 6.03 5.09
C LEU A 31 19.98 6.91 4.13
N ALA A 32 20.27 6.81 2.83
CA ALA A 32 19.31 7.14 1.80
C ALA A 32 18.22 6.05 1.83
N GLY A 33 17.40 6.07 2.88
CA GLY A 33 16.08 5.51 2.79
C GLY A 33 15.33 6.43 1.82
N CYS A 34 15.28 6.04 0.55
CA CYS A 34 14.28 6.56 -0.37
C CYS A 34 12.93 6.20 0.25
N SER A 35 12.42 7.07 1.10
CA SER A 35 11.03 7.07 1.50
C SER A 35 10.27 7.44 0.23
N HIS A 36 10.05 6.46 -0.64
CA HIS A 36 9.12 6.60 -1.74
C HIS A 36 7.75 6.70 -1.08
N VAL A 37 7.36 7.93 -0.77
CA VAL A 37 6.02 8.23 -0.29
C VAL A 37 5.13 7.94 -1.49
N PRO A 38 4.21 6.96 -1.40
CA PRO A 38 3.37 6.62 -2.52
C PRO A 38 2.65 7.90 -2.97
N ILE A 39 2.85 8.24 -4.24
CA ILE A 39 2.37 9.48 -4.87
C ILE A 39 0.83 9.54 -4.80
N THR A 40 0.14 8.44 -4.45
CA THR A 40 -1.28 8.44 -4.11
C THR A 40 -1.66 7.38 -3.07
N SER A 41 -1.43 7.63 -1.77
CA SER A 41 -2.13 6.87 -0.72
C SER A 41 -3.49 7.50 -0.44
N VAL A 42 -4.36 7.58 -1.45
CA VAL A 42 -5.72 8.08 -1.21
C VAL A 42 -6.59 6.92 -0.73
N PRO A 43 -7.14 6.98 0.49
CA PRO A 43 -7.96 5.90 1.01
C PRO A 43 -9.29 5.88 0.25
N ALA A 44 -9.34 5.08 -0.82
CA ALA A 44 -10.56 4.79 -1.55
C ALA A 44 -11.42 3.81 -0.71
N LEU A 45 -12.07 4.34 0.33
CA LEU A 45 -12.81 3.54 1.31
C LEU A 45 -14.10 2.99 0.70
N ALA A 46 -14.09 1.71 0.34
CA ALA A 46 -15.31 0.93 0.22
C ALA A 46 -15.54 0.12 1.50
N ALA A 47 -16.74 0.21 2.07
CA ALA A 47 -17.21 -0.76 3.06
C ALA A 47 -17.52 -2.07 2.31
N ILE A 48 -16.51 -2.92 2.18
CA ILE A 48 -16.63 -4.25 1.57
C ILE A 48 -16.99 -5.25 2.67
N ASP A 49 -17.95 -6.16 2.41
CA ASP A 49 -18.26 -7.25 3.34
C ASP A 49 -17.34 -8.45 3.07
N PHE A 50 -16.15 -8.40 3.67
CA PHE A 50 -15.09 -9.41 3.47
C PHE A 50 -15.49 -10.84 3.87
N GLN A 51 -16.58 -11.04 4.63
CA GLN A 51 -17.08 -12.39 4.92
C GLN A 51 -17.63 -13.04 3.66
N THR A 52 -18.30 -12.25 2.81
CA THR A 52 -18.94 -12.73 1.58
C THR A 52 -18.11 -12.43 0.33
N THR A 53 -17.13 -11.54 0.41
CA THR A 53 -16.38 -11.11 -0.77
C THR A 53 -15.55 -12.23 -1.34
N GLU A 54 -15.79 -12.55 -2.60
CA GLU A 54 -14.92 -13.36 -3.41
C GLU A 54 -13.79 -12.47 -3.97
N PHE A 55 -12.60 -12.54 -3.36
CA PHE A 55 -11.48 -11.68 -3.77
C PHE A 55 -10.98 -11.94 -5.19
N GLY A 56 -11.25 -13.12 -5.75
CA GLY A 56 -11.01 -13.40 -7.18
C GLY A 56 -11.86 -12.53 -8.12
N ALA A 57 -13.02 -12.03 -7.65
CA ALA A 57 -13.88 -11.11 -8.36
C ALA A 57 -13.54 -9.63 -8.11
N LEU A 58 -12.62 -9.33 -7.18
CA LEU A 58 -12.21 -7.96 -6.88
C LEU A 58 -11.48 -7.36 -8.08
N ARG A 59 -11.93 -6.20 -8.55
CA ARG A 59 -11.26 -5.39 -9.55
C ARG A 59 -11.14 -3.96 -9.07
N ALA A 60 -10.01 -3.34 -9.38
CA ALA A 60 -9.83 -1.91 -9.26
C ALA A 60 -9.78 -1.31 -10.66
N ALA A 61 -10.35 -0.13 -10.83
CA ALA A 61 -10.09 0.70 -12.00
C ALA A 61 -9.59 2.06 -11.53
N ILE A 62 -8.57 2.56 -12.23
CA ILE A 62 -7.99 3.87 -11.99
C ILE A 62 -8.17 4.65 -13.28
N GLU A 63 -8.81 5.81 -13.19
CA GLU A 63 -8.94 6.73 -14.30
C GLU A 63 -8.14 8.00 -14.02
N MET A 64 -7.29 8.39 -14.97
CA MET A 64 -6.35 9.50 -14.83
C MET A 64 -5.96 10.06 -16.20
N PRO A 65 -5.33 11.24 -16.29
CA PRO A 65 -4.79 11.76 -17.55
C PRO A 65 -3.90 10.75 -18.27
N ALA A 66 -4.02 10.62 -19.59
CA ALA A 66 -3.31 9.65 -20.42
C ALA A 66 -1.79 9.88 -20.44
N ALA A 67 -1.33 11.08 -20.07
CA ALA A 67 0.08 11.37 -19.87
C ALA A 67 0.67 10.66 -18.64
N LEU A 68 -0.16 10.21 -17.70
CA LEU A 68 0.24 9.43 -16.53
C LEU A 68 0.02 7.94 -16.77
N VAL A 69 1.06 7.14 -16.58
CA VAL A 69 1.02 5.70 -16.78
C VAL A 69 1.53 5.01 -15.51
N PRO A 70 0.68 4.25 -14.79
CA PRO A 70 1.14 3.42 -13.69
C PRO A 70 2.17 2.40 -14.19
N LYS A 71 3.28 2.23 -13.45
CA LYS A 71 4.28 1.23 -13.81
C LYS A 71 3.73 -0.19 -13.61
N ILE A 72 4.39 -1.16 -14.25
CA ILE A 72 4.19 -2.59 -13.93
C ILE A 72 4.42 -2.77 -12.42
N ASP A 73 3.48 -3.47 -11.76
CA ASP A 73 3.46 -3.71 -10.32
C ASP A 73 3.39 -2.43 -9.43
N GLY A 74 3.21 -1.26 -10.03
CA GLY A 74 3.14 0.03 -9.33
C GLY A 74 1.79 0.32 -8.68
N VAL A 75 0.83 -0.61 -8.74
CA VAL A 75 -0.52 -0.46 -8.19
C VAL A 75 -0.77 -1.52 -7.13
N ARG A 76 -1.30 -1.10 -5.99
CA ARG A 76 -1.42 -1.93 -4.79
C ARG A 76 -2.81 -1.83 -4.18
N LEU A 77 -3.28 -2.94 -3.63
CA LEU A 77 -4.46 -2.99 -2.77
C LEU A 77 -3.99 -3.02 -1.32
N ASN A 78 -4.30 -1.97 -0.56
CA ASN A 78 -3.98 -1.90 0.86
C ASN A 78 -5.21 -2.29 1.67
N VAL A 79 -5.00 -3.17 2.64
CA VAL A 79 -6.04 -3.73 3.50
C VAL A 79 -5.63 -3.47 4.94
N ARG A 80 -6.46 -2.73 5.67
CA ARG A 80 -6.22 -2.40 7.07
C ARG A 80 -7.31 -3.00 7.95
N LEU A 81 -6.92 -3.95 8.80
CA LEU A 81 -7.76 -4.63 9.76
C LEU A 81 -7.54 -4.08 11.16
N THR A 82 -8.61 -3.62 11.79
CA THR A 82 -8.62 -3.20 13.19
C THR A 82 -9.55 -4.11 13.96
N ILE A 83 -9.06 -4.75 15.02
CA ILE A 83 -9.86 -5.57 15.94
C ILE A 83 -9.70 -4.97 17.34
N GLU A 84 -10.79 -4.92 18.10
CA GLU A 84 -10.81 -4.43 19.46
C GLU A 84 -9.79 -5.16 20.34
N GLY A 85 -8.92 -4.37 21.00
CA GLY A 85 -7.85 -4.88 21.86
C GLY A 85 -6.61 -5.40 21.12
N ALA A 86 -6.59 -5.35 19.78
CA ALA A 86 -5.44 -5.71 18.96
C ALA A 86 -4.79 -4.47 18.32
N VAL A 87 -3.52 -4.60 17.95
CA VAL A 87 -2.85 -3.61 17.10
C VAL A 87 -3.43 -3.73 15.68
N ALA A 88 -3.71 -2.59 15.04
CA ALA A 88 -4.18 -2.58 13.66
C ALA A 88 -3.14 -3.24 12.75
N GLU A 89 -3.60 -4.18 11.93
CA GLU A 89 -2.77 -4.87 10.94
C GLU A 89 -3.01 -4.24 9.57
N GLU A 90 -1.93 -3.98 8.83
CA GLU A 90 -2.00 -3.47 7.48
C GLU A 90 -1.21 -4.38 6.55
N ARG A 91 -1.81 -4.70 5.40
CA ARG A 91 -1.22 -5.54 4.37
C ARG A 91 -1.44 -4.91 3.01
N SER A 92 -0.44 -5.01 2.16
CA SER A 92 -0.47 -4.51 0.79
C SER A 92 -0.27 -5.66 -0.18
N TYR A 93 -1.12 -5.73 -1.18
CA TYR A 93 -1.15 -6.78 -2.19
C TYR A 93 -0.96 -6.19 -3.58
N ALA A 94 -0.25 -6.91 -4.45
CA ALA A 94 0.00 -6.42 -5.81
C ALA A 94 -1.27 -6.55 -6.66
N LEU A 95 -1.54 -5.51 -7.44
CA LEU A 95 -2.60 -5.49 -8.43
C LEU A 95 -2.01 -5.64 -9.82
N VAL A 96 -2.50 -6.62 -10.57
CA VAL A 96 -2.01 -6.99 -11.91
C VAL A 96 -2.89 -6.35 -12.96
N GLY A 97 -2.28 -5.59 -13.88
CA GLY A 97 -2.97 -4.95 -14.99
C GLY A 97 -3.75 -5.95 -15.85
N GLN A 98 -4.95 -5.55 -16.28
CA GLN A 98 -5.84 -6.31 -17.14
C GLN A 98 -6.07 -5.56 -18.45
N ASP A 99 -6.21 -6.28 -19.54
CA ASP A 99 -6.66 -5.69 -20.80
C ASP A 99 -8.15 -5.30 -20.68
N LEU A 100 -8.49 -4.04 -20.96
CA LEU A 100 -9.87 -3.54 -20.94
C LEU A 100 -10.80 -4.40 -21.80
N THR A 101 -10.32 -4.90 -22.95
CA THR A 101 -11.12 -5.73 -23.86
C THR A 101 -11.45 -7.11 -23.29
N SER A 102 -10.66 -7.58 -22.32
CA SER A 102 -10.86 -8.84 -21.63
C SER A 102 -11.80 -8.73 -20.41
N VAL A 103 -12.16 -7.52 -20.00
CA VAL A 103 -12.97 -7.26 -18.81
C VAL A 103 -14.30 -6.63 -19.21
N GLN A 104 -15.40 -7.29 -18.88
CA GLN A 104 -16.72 -6.65 -18.97
C GLN A 104 -16.81 -5.53 -17.93
N THR A 105 -16.86 -4.29 -18.41
CA THR A 105 -16.89 -3.08 -17.59
C THR A 105 -18.19 -2.31 -17.77
N ASP A 106 -18.72 -1.79 -16.66
CA ASP A 106 -19.83 -0.84 -16.61
C ASP A 106 -19.34 0.59 -16.32
N LEU A 107 -18.02 0.81 -16.36
CA LEU A 107 -17.44 2.13 -16.20
C LEU A 107 -17.91 3.08 -17.30
N PRO A 108 -18.12 4.36 -16.98
CA PRO A 108 -18.29 5.37 -18.00
C PRO A 108 -17.06 5.35 -18.93
N GLN A 109 -17.28 5.68 -20.21
CA GLN A 109 -16.17 5.90 -21.11
C GLN A 109 -15.37 7.09 -20.59
N ALA A 110 -14.05 6.92 -20.42
CA ALA A 110 -13.16 8.02 -20.11
C ALA A 110 -13.35 9.15 -21.14
N ASP A 111 -13.50 10.38 -20.67
CA ASP A 111 -13.67 11.54 -21.52
C ASP A 111 -12.32 12.21 -21.83
N GLY A 112 -12.28 12.95 -22.95
CA GLY A 112 -11.13 13.77 -23.32
C GLY A 112 -9.80 13.00 -23.38
N ASP A 113 -8.84 13.48 -22.59
CA ASP A 113 -7.46 12.99 -22.49
C ASP A 113 -7.27 11.99 -21.34
N ARG A 114 -8.35 11.43 -20.78
CA ARG A 114 -8.28 10.49 -19.66
C ARG A 114 -8.21 9.04 -20.15
N HIS A 115 -7.57 8.20 -19.35
CA HIS A 115 -7.42 6.78 -19.63
C HIS A 115 -7.77 5.94 -18.39
N THR A 116 -8.42 4.81 -18.62
CA THR A 116 -8.82 3.87 -17.56
C THR A 116 -7.90 2.66 -17.56
N PHE A 117 -7.28 2.38 -16.42
CA PHE A 117 -6.49 1.19 -16.18
C PHE A 117 -7.26 0.24 -15.27
N ILE A 118 -7.44 -1.02 -15.67
CA ILE A 118 -8.12 -2.03 -14.85
C ILE A 118 -7.09 -3.00 -14.26
N TYR A 119 -7.30 -3.37 -13.01
CA TYR A 119 -6.45 -4.29 -12.28
C TYR A 119 -7.25 -5.38 -11.57
N ALA A 120 -6.61 -6.51 -11.37
CA ALA A 120 -7.10 -7.63 -10.57
C ALA A 120 -6.08 -8.02 -9.50
N LEU A 121 -6.55 -8.63 -8.41
CA LEU A 121 -5.65 -9.19 -7.41
C LEU A 121 -4.86 -10.36 -8.01
N SER A 122 -3.55 -10.40 -7.77
CA SER A 122 -2.72 -11.52 -8.23
C SER A 122 -3.22 -12.86 -7.66
N PRO A 123 -3.12 -13.99 -8.38
CA PRO A 123 -3.52 -15.29 -7.86
C PRO A 123 -2.81 -15.70 -6.56
N ASP A 124 -1.59 -15.21 -6.35
CA ASP A 124 -0.83 -15.45 -5.13
C ASP A 124 -1.38 -14.66 -3.95
N ASP A 125 -1.71 -13.40 -4.18
CA ASP A 125 -2.26 -12.51 -3.15
C ASP A 125 -3.72 -12.84 -2.80
N GLN A 126 -4.48 -13.45 -3.70
CA GLN A 126 -5.82 -13.98 -3.40
C GLN A 126 -5.79 -14.95 -2.20
N ARG A 127 -4.76 -15.79 -2.08
CA ARG A 127 -4.58 -16.69 -0.91
C ARG A 127 -4.24 -15.92 0.36
N GLY A 128 -3.53 -14.79 0.23
CA GLY A 128 -3.23 -13.90 1.34
C GLY A 128 -4.48 -13.29 1.97
N MET A 129 -5.54 -13.09 1.18
CA MET A 129 -6.82 -12.58 1.66
C MET A 129 -7.61 -13.59 2.49
N ASP A 130 -7.41 -14.90 2.27
CA ASP A 130 -8.03 -15.94 3.11
C ASP A 130 -7.51 -15.91 4.55
N ALA A 131 -6.31 -15.39 4.78
CA ALA A 131 -5.79 -15.16 6.12
C ALA A 131 -6.52 -13.99 6.82
N ILE A 132 -6.83 -12.92 6.08
CA ILE A 132 -7.62 -11.80 6.59
C ILE A 132 -9.04 -12.27 6.93
N ARG A 133 -9.68 -13.05 6.05
CA ARG A 133 -11.01 -13.61 6.30
C ARG A 133 -11.05 -14.42 7.60
N ARG A 134 -10.09 -15.32 7.79
CA ARG A 134 -9.97 -16.12 9.03
C ARG A 134 -9.79 -15.25 10.27
N ALA A 135 -9.00 -14.18 10.20
CA ALA A 135 -8.83 -13.26 11.32
C ALA A 135 -10.15 -12.58 11.72
N VAL A 136 -10.94 -12.15 10.74
CA VAL A 136 -12.28 -11.56 10.96
C VAL A 136 -13.25 -12.59 11.55
N GLU A 137 -13.25 -13.83 11.05
CA GLU A 137 -14.09 -14.92 11.57
C GLU A 137 -13.77 -15.23 13.03
N VAL A 138 -12.49 -15.31 13.39
CA VAL A 138 -12.03 -15.55 14.78
C VAL A 138 -12.45 -14.39 15.69
N ALA A 139 -12.26 -13.13 15.26
CA ALA A 139 -12.67 -11.96 16.03
C ALA A 139 -14.19 -11.98 16.33
N LYS A 140 -15.00 -12.30 15.31
CA LYS A 140 -16.45 -12.43 15.44
C LYS A 140 -16.85 -13.56 16.40
N ALA A 141 -16.20 -14.72 16.30
CA ALA A 141 -16.43 -15.85 17.21
C ALA A 141 -16.14 -15.49 18.68
N ASN A 142 -15.17 -14.60 18.90
CA ASN A 142 -14.83 -14.06 20.21
C ASN A 142 -15.65 -12.81 20.59
N GLN A 143 -16.66 -12.44 19.81
CA GLN A 143 -17.51 -11.25 20.04
C GLN A 143 -16.72 -9.93 20.11
N GLN A 144 -15.57 -9.86 19.43
CA GLN A 144 -14.75 -8.65 19.35
C GLN A 144 -15.25 -7.74 18.23
N SER A 145 -15.34 -6.44 18.52
CA SER A 145 -15.64 -5.44 17.50
C SER A 145 -14.43 -5.20 16.60
N GLY A 146 -14.64 -4.68 15.40
CA GLY A 146 -13.53 -4.35 14.50
C GLY A 146 -14.00 -3.62 13.24
N SER A 147 -13.03 -3.16 12.45
CA SER A 147 -13.25 -2.58 11.13
C SER A 147 -12.21 -3.10 10.16
N LEU A 148 -12.58 -3.14 8.89
CA LEU A 148 -11.71 -3.50 7.80
C LEU A 148 -11.90 -2.45 6.71
N SER A 149 -10.82 -1.79 6.32
CA SER A 149 -10.83 -0.81 5.23
C SER A 149 -9.91 -1.27 4.12
N VAL A 150 -10.32 -1.00 2.89
CA VAL A 150 -9.50 -1.22 1.71
C VAL A 150 -9.29 0.10 0.98
N SER A 151 -8.10 0.25 0.42
CA SER A 151 -7.74 1.35 -0.47
C SER A 151 -6.89 0.83 -1.62
N VAL A 152 -6.86 1.59 -2.71
CA VAL A 152 -5.97 1.34 -3.84
C VAL A 152 -4.96 2.47 -3.85
N SER A 153 -3.68 2.14 -3.97
CA SER A 153 -2.63 3.12 -4.17
C SER A 153 -1.92 2.90 -5.49
N VAL A 154 -1.50 4.01 -6.11
CA VAL A 154 -0.49 4.00 -7.18
C VAL A 154 0.81 4.46 -6.55
N ASP A 155 1.68 3.49 -6.29
CA ASP A 155 2.96 3.67 -5.63
C ASP A 155 4.02 4.14 -6.64
N GLU A 156 3.95 3.65 -7.87
CA GLU A 156 4.86 4.02 -8.96
C GLU A 156 4.12 4.33 -10.27
N MET A 157 4.41 5.49 -10.84
CA MET A 157 3.94 5.89 -12.17
C MET A 157 5.06 6.61 -12.94
N CYS A 158 4.88 6.75 -14.24
CA CYS A 158 5.75 7.51 -15.12
C CYS A 158 4.93 8.42 -16.04
N VAL A 159 5.62 9.37 -16.66
CA VAL A 159 5.03 10.34 -17.59
C VAL A 159 5.34 9.91 -19.03
N ALA A 160 4.31 9.73 -19.85
CA ALA A 160 4.41 9.28 -21.25
C ALA A 160 4.24 10.42 -22.29
N GLY A 161 4.20 11.68 -21.85
CA GLY A 161 4.03 12.86 -22.69
C GLY A 161 4.00 14.14 -21.87
N ASP A 162 3.57 15.25 -22.46
CA ASP A 162 3.42 16.49 -21.68
C ASP A 162 2.24 16.35 -20.70
N LEU A 163 2.48 16.70 -19.43
CA LEU A 163 1.40 16.76 -18.45
C LEU A 163 0.48 17.95 -18.78
N PRO A 164 -0.85 17.78 -18.74
CA PRO A 164 -1.75 18.88 -19.01
C PRO A 164 -1.59 19.99 -17.97
N ASP A 165 -1.79 21.24 -18.37
CA ASP A 165 -1.90 22.36 -17.45
C ASP A 165 -3.17 22.21 -16.59
N GLY A 166 -3.11 22.54 -15.30
CA GLY A 166 -4.29 22.55 -14.41
C GLY A 166 -4.37 21.37 -13.42
N PRO A 167 -5.56 20.88 -13.03
CA PRO A 167 -5.64 19.75 -12.09
C PRO A 167 -5.32 18.38 -12.73
N LEU A 168 -4.51 17.55 -12.06
CA LEU A 168 -4.25 16.17 -12.47
C LEU A 168 -5.19 15.23 -11.70
N ARG A 169 -6.44 15.13 -12.18
CA ARG A 169 -7.54 14.45 -11.48
C ARG A 169 -7.46 12.93 -11.64
N VAL A 170 -7.49 12.21 -10.53
CA VAL A 170 -7.54 10.75 -10.46
C VAL A 170 -8.84 10.30 -9.81
N ASP A 171 -9.50 9.34 -10.46
CA ASP A 171 -10.64 8.63 -9.94
C ASP A 171 -10.29 7.16 -9.70
N VAL A 172 -10.83 6.59 -8.62
CA VAL A 172 -10.68 5.18 -8.31
C VAL A 172 -12.05 4.55 -8.21
N PHE A 173 -12.18 3.38 -8.82
CA PHE A 173 -13.38 2.57 -8.77
C PHE A 173 -13.04 1.18 -8.26
N LEU A 174 -13.91 0.62 -7.44
CA LEU A 174 -13.81 -0.76 -6.97
C LEU A 174 -15.03 -1.55 -7.43
N LYS A 175 -14.77 -2.75 -7.93
CA LYS A 175 -15.79 -3.77 -8.18
C LYS A 175 -15.49 -4.96 -7.30
N THR A 176 -16.52 -5.50 -6.66
CA THR A 176 -16.47 -6.68 -5.80
C THR A 176 -17.57 -7.66 -6.21
N SER A 177 -17.56 -8.88 -5.65
CA SER A 177 -18.62 -9.85 -5.89
C SER A 177 -20.01 -9.38 -5.44
N GLU A 178 -20.08 -8.54 -4.40
CA GLU A 178 -21.35 -8.00 -3.87
C GLU A 178 -21.93 -6.93 -4.77
N THR A 179 -21.08 -6.02 -5.23
CA THR A 179 -21.49 -4.89 -6.07
C THR A 179 -21.75 -5.34 -7.50
N ASN A 180 -20.98 -6.33 -7.97
CA ASN A 180 -20.99 -6.86 -9.34
C ASN A 180 -20.84 -5.79 -10.43
N ARG A 181 -20.38 -4.59 -10.04
CA ARG A 181 -20.32 -3.38 -10.83
C ARG A 181 -19.25 -2.47 -10.25
N PHE A 182 -18.65 -1.61 -11.05
CA PHE A 182 -17.68 -0.63 -10.55
C PHE A 182 -18.40 0.48 -9.77
N VAL A 183 -17.96 0.71 -8.54
CA VAL A 183 -18.41 1.79 -7.66
C VAL A 183 -17.26 2.77 -7.49
N ARG A 184 -17.51 4.07 -7.72
CA ARG A 184 -16.53 5.13 -7.50
C ARG A 184 -16.24 5.25 -6.01
N THR A 185 -14.97 5.09 -5.63
CA THR A 185 -14.48 5.13 -4.25
C THR A 185 -13.54 6.31 -4.01
N LEU A 186 -12.97 6.86 -5.08
CA LEU A 186 -12.32 8.17 -5.09
C LEU A 186 -12.82 8.97 -6.28
N ASP A 187 -13.16 10.23 -6.03
CA ASP A 187 -13.74 11.15 -7.00
C ASP A 187 -12.84 12.37 -7.20
N GLY A 188 -12.25 12.50 -8.39
CA GLY A 188 -11.54 13.69 -8.85
C GLY A 188 -10.44 14.19 -7.93
N PHE A 189 -9.61 13.31 -7.37
CA PHE A 189 -8.49 13.73 -6.53
C PHE A 189 -7.38 14.36 -7.37
N ASP A 190 -6.93 15.58 -7.04
CA ASP A 190 -5.86 16.23 -7.79
C ASP A 190 -4.49 15.86 -7.22
N LEU A 191 -3.68 15.17 -8.02
CA LEU A 191 -2.33 14.77 -7.62
C LEU A 191 -1.45 15.96 -7.25
N ARG A 192 -1.69 17.13 -7.86
CA ARG A 192 -0.91 18.34 -7.58
C ARG A 192 -1.15 18.87 -6.17
N GLU A 193 -2.22 18.46 -5.48
CA GLU A 193 -2.50 18.87 -4.10
C GLU A 193 -1.55 18.22 -3.08
N ILE A 194 -0.86 17.14 -3.43
CA ILE A 194 0.03 16.38 -2.53
C ILE A 194 1.50 16.40 -2.94
N SER A 195 1.82 16.90 -4.13
CA SER A 195 3.21 17.12 -4.52
C SER A 195 3.74 18.38 -3.87
N THR A 196 4.90 18.27 -3.22
CA THR A 196 5.56 19.39 -2.53
C THR A 196 6.54 20.13 -3.44
N ASP A 197 7.19 19.41 -4.36
CA ASP A 197 8.23 19.95 -5.23
C ASP A 197 7.80 20.10 -6.70
N GLY A 198 6.58 19.65 -7.05
CA GLY A 198 6.05 19.65 -8.41
C GLY A 198 6.13 18.27 -9.06
N LEU A 199 4.99 17.74 -9.51
CA LEU A 199 4.90 16.38 -10.06
C LEU A 199 5.74 16.19 -11.32
N ASP A 200 5.97 17.26 -12.07
CA ASP A 200 6.66 17.23 -13.35
C ASP A 200 8.17 16.94 -13.16
N GLU A 201 8.75 17.27 -11.99
CA GLU A 201 10.13 16.95 -11.63
C GLU A 201 10.24 15.62 -10.84
N GLU A 202 9.17 15.20 -10.16
CA GLU A 202 9.15 14.00 -9.31
C GLU A 202 8.95 12.70 -10.11
N LEU A 203 8.19 12.78 -11.21
CA LEU A 203 7.84 11.60 -12.00
C LEU A 203 8.87 11.30 -13.09
N PRO A 204 9.35 10.03 -13.20
CA PRO A 204 10.22 9.64 -14.29
C PRO A 204 9.46 9.57 -15.61
N THR A 205 10.17 9.73 -16.73
CA THR A 205 9.63 9.45 -18.07
C THR A 205 9.46 7.93 -18.27
N CYS A 206 8.39 7.54 -18.97
CA CYS A 206 8.23 6.19 -19.51
C CYS A 206 9.14 6.01 -20.75
#